data_AF-A0A7S2EXN4-F1
#
_entry.id   AF-A0A7S2EXN4-F1
#
_cell.length_a   1.000
_cell.length_b   1.000
_cell.length_c   1.000
_cell.angle_alpha   90.00
_cell.angle_beta   90.00
_cell.angle_gamma   90.00
#
_symmetry.space_group_name_H-M   'P 1'
#
loop_
_entity.id
_entity.type
_entity.pdbx_description
1 polymer ?
#
loop_
_entity_poly.entity_id
_entity_poly.type
_entity_poly.pdbx_seq_one_letter_code
_entity_poly.pdbx_strand_id
1 'polypeptide(L)'
;QETLSGGPSLIFAMARRMLVWDDENYVGRNATDRGGALGGAGPRVVGGGGGKTSAPSSSSASASASASSSPPAPTRRPPVLPRWRPHPGVSDVNPSFRSRPPVMNNAGYLGAIRRNSRKRAKPSLWRYSLRMYDRMRRVEEEQKRREEERSAVSAAAATADGGGGGKRRSKLVIRRSAAHHNAAMVSCAKLGLWKEALRIYREVEQEESSVAEATTTTSGAAAHGAAAKRPPRRRATTVVGITDGMVTSLVRACARGSRARGNRRDGGGERGTVE
;
A
#
# COMPACT_ATOMS: atom_id res chain seq x y z
N GLN A 1 27.06 -26.18 -26.44
CA GLN A 1 26.55 -25.03 -25.66
C GLN A 1 25.58 -24.28 -26.56
N GLU A 2 24.28 -24.53 -26.42
CA GLU A 2 23.25 -23.81 -27.17
C GLU A 2 22.96 -22.48 -26.48
N THR A 3 23.36 -21.38 -27.12
CA THR A 3 22.95 -20.05 -26.70
C THR A 3 21.52 -19.81 -27.19
N LEU A 4 20.59 -19.60 -26.26
CA LEU A 4 19.22 -19.16 -26.55
C LEU A 4 19.26 -18.01 -27.57
N SER A 5 18.64 -18.22 -28.75
CA SER A 5 18.61 -17.32 -29.91
C SER A 5 17.74 -16.07 -29.71
N GLY A 6 17.75 -15.50 -28.50
CA GLY A 6 17.06 -14.27 -28.16
C GLY A 6 18.06 -13.12 -28.09
N GLY A 7 18.25 -12.40 -29.19
CA GLY A 7 19.03 -11.17 -29.19
C GLY A 7 18.46 -10.10 -28.23
N PRO A 8 19.09 -8.91 -28.14
CA PRO A 8 18.65 -7.81 -27.27
C PRO A 8 17.15 -7.44 -27.42
N SER A 9 16.59 -7.68 -28.60
CA SER A 9 15.17 -7.51 -28.90
C SER A 9 14.24 -8.35 -28.00
N LEU A 10 14.64 -9.57 -27.60
CA LEU A 10 13.86 -10.41 -26.70
C LEU A 10 13.79 -9.79 -25.29
N ILE A 11 14.89 -9.19 -24.82
CA ILE A 11 14.95 -8.49 -23.53
C ILE A 11 14.02 -7.27 -23.55
N PHE A 12 14.05 -6.47 -24.63
CA PHE A 12 13.14 -5.32 -24.76
C PHE A 12 11.68 -5.73 -24.98
N ALA A 13 11.43 -6.86 -25.65
CA ALA A 13 10.08 -7.41 -25.82
C ALA A 13 9.52 -7.94 -24.49
N MET A 14 10.32 -8.65 -23.69
CA MET A 14 9.93 -9.09 -22.34
C MET A 14 9.74 -7.89 -21.41
N ALA A 15 10.63 -6.90 -21.44
CA ALA A 15 10.49 -5.67 -20.64
C ALA A 15 9.22 -4.89 -21.01
N ARG A 16 8.91 -4.75 -22.31
CA ARG A 16 7.64 -4.16 -22.76
C ARG A 16 6.45 -4.99 -22.30
N ARG A 17 6.47 -6.32 -22.42
CA ARG A 17 5.38 -7.19 -21.96
C ARG A 17 5.19 -7.15 -20.44
N MET A 18 6.24 -6.91 -19.67
CA MET A 18 6.17 -6.67 -18.22
C MET A 18 5.69 -5.26 -17.85
N LEU A 19 5.93 -4.24 -18.68
CA LEU A 19 5.39 -2.89 -18.50
C LEU A 19 3.94 -2.72 -19.01
N VAL A 20 3.53 -3.53 -19.99
CA VAL A 20 2.19 -3.52 -20.62
C VAL A 20 1.16 -4.34 -19.83
N TRP A 21 1.56 -5.01 -18.75
CA TRP A 21 0.74 -5.97 -18.01
C TRP A 21 -0.51 -5.43 -17.28
N ASP A 22 -0.92 -4.18 -17.49
CA ASP A 22 -2.10 -3.61 -16.81
C ASP A 22 -2.97 -2.64 -17.64
N ASP A 23 -2.63 -2.34 -18.90
CA ASP A 23 -3.42 -1.39 -19.71
C ASP A 23 -4.34 -2.06 -20.74
N GLU A 24 -4.18 -3.35 -21.06
CA GLU A 24 -5.02 -4.01 -22.09
C GLU A 24 -6.48 -4.27 -21.64
N ASN A 25 -6.79 -4.23 -20.34
CA ASN A 25 -8.18 -4.19 -19.87
C ASN A 25 -8.74 -2.76 -19.70
N TYR A 26 -8.01 -1.72 -20.13
CA TYR A 26 -8.52 -0.35 -20.25
C TYR A 26 -8.20 0.23 -21.63
N VAL A 27 -8.57 -0.53 -22.67
CA VAL A 27 -8.88 0.06 -23.98
C VAL A 27 -10.06 1.00 -23.77
N GLY A 28 -9.78 2.31 -23.82
CA GLY A 28 -10.78 3.35 -23.90
C GLY A 28 -10.84 4.28 -22.70
N ARG A 29 -10.39 5.53 -22.94
CA ARG A 29 -11.20 6.75 -22.71
C ARG A 29 -10.62 7.84 -21.80
N ASN A 30 -9.32 7.92 -21.49
CA ASN A 30 -8.84 9.08 -20.69
C ASN A 30 -7.43 9.62 -20.99
N ALA A 31 -6.75 9.20 -22.07
CA ALA A 31 -5.41 9.73 -22.36
C ALA A 31 -5.41 10.94 -23.32
N THR A 32 -6.49 11.24 -24.04
CA THR A 32 -6.50 12.29 -25.08
C THR A 32 -7.02 13.67 -24.64
N ASP A 33 -7.69 13.81 -23.48
CA ASP A 33 -8.37 15.07 -23.12
C ASP A 33 -7.62 16.00 -22.15
N ARG A 34 -6.29 15.88 -22.04
CA ARG A 34 -5.45 16.88 -21.34
C ARG A 34 -4.44 17.58 -22.24
N GLY A 35 -4.67 17.56 -23.55
CA GLY A 35 -3.79 18.16 -24.55
C GLY A 35 -4.30 19.45 -25.22
N GLY A 36 -5.58 19.84 -25.10
CA GLY A 36 -6.07 20.98 -25.88
C GLY A 36 -7.29 21.67 -25.28
N ALA A 37 -7.10 22.91 -24.81
CA ALA A 37 -8.04 24.03 -24.87
C ALA A 37 -7.50 25.21 -24.03
N LEU A 38 -6.37 25.79 -24.44
CA LEU A 38 -6.10 27.21 -24.17
C LEU A 38 -6.84 27.99 -25.28
N GLY A 39 -8.14 28.19 -25.09
CA GLY A 39 -8.99 28.82 -26.10
C GLY A 39 -10.44 28.85 -25.64
N GLY A 40 -10.73 29.65 -24.62
CA GLY A 40 -12.07 29.78 -24.07
C GLY A 40 -12.15 31.03 -23.20
N ALA A 41 -12.41 32.16 -23.86
CA ALA A 41 -12.72 33.42 -23.23
C ALA A 41 -13.94 33.26 -22.32
N GLY A 42 -13.74 33.48 -21.03
CA GLY A 42 -14.80 33.66 -20.03
C GLY A 42 -14.57 34.98 -19.29
N PRO A 43 -15.63 35.70 -18.91
CA PRO A 43 -15.58 37.11 -18.58
C PRO A 43 -14.79 37.37 -17.29
N ARG A 44 -13.82 38.26 -17.44
CA ARG A 44 -12.93 38.76 -16.40
C ARG A 44 -13.74 39.64 -15.44
N VAL A 45 -14.08 39.10 -14.27
CA VAL A 45 -14.54 39.91 -13.14
C VAL A 45 -13.36 40.78 -12.71
N VAL A 46 -13.52 42.09 -12.93
CA VAL A 46 -12.60 43.14 -12.52
C VAL A 46 -12.76 43.35 -11.01
N GLY A 47 -11.70 43.07 -10.27
CA GLY A 47 -11.47 43.49 -8.89
C GLY A 47 -10.09 42.99 -8.52
N GLY A 48 -9.05 43.79 -8.29
CA GLY A 48 -9.03 45.15 -7.77
C GLY A 48 -8.16 45.10 -6.52
N GLY A 49 -6.89 45.50 -6.65
CA GLY A 49 -5.92 45.61 -5.56
C GLY A 49 -5.10 44.33 -5.32
N GLY A 50 -3.78 44.36 -5.16
CA GLY A 50 -2.84 45.46 -5.05
C GLY A 50 -1.54 44.89 -4.46
N GLY A 51 -0.40 45.27 -5.05
CA GLY A 51 0.91 45.33 -4.39
C GLY A 51 1.57 44.02 -3.95
N LYS A 52 2.65 43.64 -4.63
CA LYS A 52 4.05 43.86 -4.16
C LYS A 52 5.01 42.99 -4.97
N THR A 53 5.71 43.66 -5.87
CA THR A 53 6.95 43.22 -6.50
C THR A 53 8.10 43.33 -5.50
N SER A 54 8.89 42.28 -5.34
CA SER A 54 10.27 42.39 -4.86
C SER A 54 11.09 41.22 -5.38
N ALA A 55 12.01 41.56 -6.29
CA ALA A 55 13.05 40.71 -6.84
C ALA A 55 14.11 40.37 -5.79
N PRO A 56 14.80 39.22 -5.88
CA PRO A 56 16.10 39.05 -5.26
C PRO A 56 17.21 39.46 -6.23
N SER A 57 17.94 40.48 -5.81
CA SER A 57 19.18 40.99 -6.40
C SER A 57 20.32 40.00 -6.24
N SER A 58 21.10 39.87 -7.31
CA SER A 58 22.40 39.21 -7.38
C SER A 58 23.47 40.08 -6.70
N SER A 59 24.12 39.57 -5.67
CA SER A 59 25.35 40.15 -5.12
C SER A 59 26.52 39.22 -5.38
N SER A 60 27.35 39.61 -6.34
CA SER A 60 28.73 39.19 -6.54
C SER A 60 29.60 39.72 -5.40
N ALA A 61 30.27 38.85 -4.66
CA ALA A 61 31.28 39.23 -3.68
C ALA A 61 32.63 38.60 -4.05
N SER A 62 33.61 39.48 -4.13
CA SER A 62 34.99 39.29 -4.55
C SER A 62 35.83 38.54 -3.51
N ALA A 63 36.87 37.88 -4.01
CA ALA A 63 37.84 37.10 -3.26
C ALA A 63 38.66 37.92 -2.25
N SER A 64 39.05 37.28 -1.16
CA SER A 64 40.22 37.64 -0.35
C SER A 64 40.97 36.36 -0.03
N ALA A 65 42.20 36.27 -0.53
CA ALA A 65 43.09 35.15 -0.30
C ALA A 65 43.67 35.26 1.11
N SER A 66 43.56 34.19 1.90
CA SER A 66 44.33 34.00 3.13
C SER A 66 44.93 32.61 3.07
N ALA A 67 46.25 32.56 2.88
CA ALA A 67 47.04 31.35 2.89
C ALA A 67 47.11 30.81 4.33
N SER A 68 46.45 29.70 4.61
CA SER A 68 46.61 28.94 5.85
C SER A 68 46.89 27.48 5.54
N SER A 69 48.14 27.08 5.76
CA SER A 69 48.66 25.74 6.04
C SER A 69 47.76 24.54 5.66
N SER A 70 48.10 23.89 4.55
CA SER A 70 47.54 22.61 4.12
C SER A 70 47.75 21.51 5.17
N PRO A 71 46.68 20.91 5.73
CA PRO A 71 46.81 19.67 6.49
C PRO A 71 47.21 18.50 5.57
N PRO A 72 47.93 17.48 6.09
CA PRO A 72 48.36 16.34 5.29
C PRO A 72 47.16 15.64 4.65
N ALA A 73 47.28 15.36 3.35
CA ALA A 73 46.22 14.79 2.53
C ALA A 73 45.65 13.52 3.20
N PRO A 74 44.33 13.45 3.47
CA PRO A 74 43.72 12.26 4.02
C PRO A 74 43.90 11.13 3.02
N THR A 75 44.59 10.07 3.43
CA THR A 75 44.74 8.84 2.68
C THR A 75 43.34 8.36 2.29
N ARG A 76 43.04 8.45 0.99
CA ARG A 76 41.76 8.05 0.42
C ARG A 76 41.60 6.55 0.66
N ARG A 77 40.89 6.19 1.72
CA ARG A 77 40.42 4.83 1.92
C ARG A 77 39.62 4.44 0.68
N PRO A 78 39.85 3.23 0.11
CA PRO A 78 39.10 2.79 -1.06
C PRO A 78 37.61 2.91 -0.75
N PRO A 79 36.78 3.35 -1.72
CA PRO A 79 35.36 3.52 -1.50
C PRO A 79 34.77 2.18 -1.04
N VAL A 80 34.48 2.08 0.25
CA VAL A 80 33.81 0.91 0.80
C VAL A 80 32.43 0.91 0.18
N LEU A 81 32.21 -0.03 -0.74
CA LEU A 81 30.91 -0.22 -1.38
C LEU A 81 29.85 -0.26 -0.26
N PRO A 82 28.77 0.51 -0.37
CA PRO A 82 27.76 0.58 0.67
C PRO A 82 27.32 -0.84 1.00
N ARG A 83 27.58 -1.26 2.24
CA ARG A 83 27.23 -2.60 2.72
C ARG A 83 25.75 -2.82 2.44
N TRP A 84 25.45 -3.80 1.59
CA TRP A 84 24.08 -4.10 1.19
C TRP A 84 23.24 -4.32 2.45
N ARG A 85 22.34 -3.38 2.75
CA ARG A 85 21.40 -3.50 3.87
C ARG A 85 20.14 -4.14 3.30
N PRO A 86 19.71 -5.30 3.82
CA PRO A 86 18.43 -5.87 3.40
C PRO A 86 17.32 -4.82 3.58
N HIS A 87 16.51 -4.64 2.55
CA HIS A 87 15.44 -3.65 2.59
C HIS A 87 14.47 -3.99 3.74
N PRO A 88 14.12 -3.02 4.59
CA PRO A 88 13.15 -3.26 5.65
C PRO A 88 11.84 -3.72 5.02
N GLY A 89 11.40 -4.94 5.35
CA GLY A 89 10.15 -5.52 4.83
C GLY A 89 10.29 -6.85 4.09
N VAL A 90 11.50 -7.21 3.67
CA VAL A 90 11.80 -8.51 3.07
C VAL A 90 12.17 -9.49 4.19
N SER A 91 11.63 -10.70 4.19
CA SER A 91 11.98 -11.70 5.21
C SER A 91 13.39 -12.26 4.96
N ASP A 92 14.19 -12.40 6.03
CA ASP A 92 15.55 -12.97 5.95
C ASP A 92 15.56 -14.48 5.69
N VAL A 93 14.38 -15.12 5.73
CA VAL A 93 14.19 -16.54 5.45
C VAL A 93 13.85 -16.69 3.97
N ASN A 94 14.85 -16.83 3.09
CA ASN A 94 14.59 -17.11 1.68
C ASN A 94 15.55 -18.13 1.04
N PRO A 95 15.21 -19.43 1.03
CA PRO A 95 15.85 -20.38 0.13
C PRO A 95 15.20 -20.25 -1.26
N SER A 96 15.99 -19.89 -2.27
CA SER A 96 15.62 -19.78 -3.70
C SER A 96 14.91 -18.49 -4.17
N PHE A 97 15.64 -17.38 -4.20
CA PHE A 97 15.25 -16.14 -4.92
C PHE A 97 14.91 -16.32 -6.41
N ARG A 98 15.23 -17.48 -7.00
CA ARG A 98 15.06 -17.74 -8.43
C ARG A 98 13.67 -18.25 -8.82
N SER A 99 12.96 -18.90 -7.90
CA SER A 99 11.69 -19.57 -8.24
C SER A 99 10.45 -18.84 -7.74
N ARG A 100 10.56 -18.10 -6.63
CA ARG A 100 9.42 -17.43 -6.00
C ARG A 100 9.82 -16.05 -5.47
N PRO A 101 8.97 -15.03 -5.65
CA PRO A 101 9.21 -13.74 -5.01
C PRO A 101 9.18 -13.92 -3.49
N PRO A 102 10.06 -13.22 -2.75
CA PRO A 102 10.15 -13.36 -1.29
C PRO A 102 8.82 -13.01 -0.63
N VAL A 103 8.43 -13.77 0.39
CA VAL A 103 7.25 -13.47 1.20
C VAL A 103 7.52 -12.18 1.98
N MET A 104 6.67 -11.19 1.74
CA MET A 104 6.77 -9.86 2.34
C MET A 104 6.10 -9.85 3.72
N ASN A 105 6.67 -9.13 4.69
CA ASN A 105 6.08 -9.00 6.02
C ASN A 105 4.98 -7.91 6.07
N ASN A 106 4.26 -7.80 7.19
CA ASN A 106 3.21 -6.79 7.38
C ASN A 106 3.70 -5.35 7.13
N ALA A 107 4.91 -5.01 7.60
CA ALA A 107 5.48 -3.69 7.39
C ALA A 107 5.77 -3.41 5.90
N GLY A 108 6.21 -4.42 5.14
CA GLY A 108 6.46 -4.34 3.71
C GLY A 108 5.17 -4.14 2.93
N TYR A 109 4.11 -4.91 3.23
CA TYR A 109 2.78 -4.71 2.63
C TYR A 109 2.26 -3.31 2.93
N LEU A 110 2.27 -2.89 4.20
CA LEU A 110 1.83 -1.56 4.61
C LEU A 110 2.61 -0.46 3.87
N GLY A 111 3.94 -0.58 3.85
CA GLY A 111 4.82 0.39 3.21
C GLY A 111 4.58 0.51 1.70
N ALA A 112 4.35 -0.61 1.01
CA ALA A 112 4.02 -0.62 -0.41
C ALA A 112 2.64 0.02 -0.67
N ILE A 113 1.59 -0.40 0.04
CA ILE A 113 0.22 0.11 -0.14
C ILE A 113 0.18 1.62 0.18
N ARG A 114 0.78 2.05 1.30
CA ARG A 114 0.80 3.45 1.76
C ARG A 114 1.60 4.36 0.82
N ARG A 115 2.76 3.93 0.31
CA ARG A 115 3.55 4.76 -0.62
C ARG A 115 2.80 4.99 -1.93
N ASN A 116 2.20 3.94 -2.48
CA ASN A 116 1.52 3.99 -3.77
C ASN A 116 0.18 4.73 -3.69
N SER A 117 -0.62 4.47 -2.65
CA SER A 117 -1.89 5.18 -2.42
C SER A 117 -1.72 6.68 -2.26
N ARG A 118 -0.58 7.16 -1.74
CA ARG A 118 -0.31 8.60 -1.54
C ARG A 118 0.13 9.35 -2.78
N LYS A 119 0.64 8.68 -3.82
CA LYS A 119 1.08 9.36 -5.06
C LYS A 119 -0.09 10.15 -5.67
N ARG A 120 0.20 11.34 -6.21
CA ARG A 120 -0.78 12.22 -6.87
C ARG A 120 -0.84 11.89 -8.35
N ALA A 121 -2.04 11.92 -8.94
CA ALA A 121 -2.30 11.72 -10.37
C ALA A 121 -1.66 10.46 -10.99
N LYS A 122 -1.63 9.32 -10.26
CA LYS A 122 -1.06 8.06 -10.76
C LYS A 122 -2.05 6.90 -10.56
N PRO A 123 -3.09 6.77 -11.42
CA PRO A 123 -4.13 5.75 -11.26
C PRO A 123 -3.59 4.32 -11.31
N SER A 124 -2.57 4.04 -12.13
CA SER A 124 -1.90 2.73 -12.19
C SER A 124 -1.31 2.31 -10.85
N LEU A 125 -0.66 3.25 -10.13
CA LEU A 125 -0.11 2.98 -8.80
C LEU A 125 -1.19 2.79 -7.74
N TRP A 126 -2.32 3.49 -7.85
CA TRP A 126 -3.45 3.29 -6.94
C TRP A 126 -4.06 1.90 -7.15
N ARG A 127 -4.22 1.46 -8.39
CA ARG A 127 -4.66 0.09 -8.70
C ARG A 127 -3.66 -0.95 -8.19
N TYR A 128 -2.36 -0.71 -8.39
CA TYR A 128 -1.32 -1.57 -7.85
C TYR A 128 -1.39 -1.69 -6.32
N SER A 129 -1.67 -0.59 -5.62
CA SER A 129 -1.85 -0.64 -4.16
C SER A 129 -3.04 -1.52 -3.73
N LEU A 130 -4.13 -1.52 -4.50
CA LEU A 130 -5.29 -2.39 -4.24
C LEU A 130 -4.94 -3.86 -4.51
N ARG A 131 -4.23 -4.16 -5.61
CA ARG A 131 -3.72 -5.51 -5.88
C ARG A 131 -2.81 -6.04 -4.77
N MET A 132 -1.97 -5.18 -4.20
CA MET A 132 -1.11 -5.54 -3.07
C MET A 132 -1.93 -5.82 -1.80
N TYR A 133 -3.01 -5.07 -1.58
CA TYR A 133 -3.94 -5.31 -0.49
C TYR A 133 -4.70 -6.63 -0.68
N ASP A 134 -5.21 -6.93 -1.88
CA ASP A 134 -5.86 -8.21 -2.19
C ASP A 134 -4.89 -9.39 -2.10
N ARG A 135 -3.64 -9.21 -2.53
CA ARG A 135 -2.59 -10.22 -2.36
C ARG A 135 -2.35 -10.51 -0.87
N MET A 136 -2.33 -9.48 -0.03
CA MET A 136 -2.20 -9.65 1.42
C MET A 136 -3.38 -10.42 2.01
N ARG A 137 -4.62 -10.13 1.55
CA ARG A 137 -5.83 -10.86 1.96
C ARG A 137 -5.71 -12.36 1.65
N ARG A 138 -5.29 -12.73 0.43
CA ARG A 138 -5.12 -14.15 0.05
C ARG A 138 -4.10 -14.87 0.92
N VAL A 139 -3.00 -14.19 1.28
CA VAL A 139 -1.97 -14.78 2.14
C VAL A 139 -2.49 -14.98 3.56
N GLU A 140 -3.27 -14.05 4.08
CA GLU A 140 -3.94 -14.17 5.38
C GLU A 140 -4.94 -15.33 5.41
N GLU A 141 -5.79 -15.46 4.38
CA GLU A 141 -6.73 -16.59 4.22
C GLU A 141 -5.99 -17.94 4.16
N GLU A 142 -4.89 -18.02 3.41
CA GLU A 142 -4.09 -19.25 3.30
C GLU A 142 -3.36 -19.59 4.61
N GLN A 143 -2.97 -18.59 5.39
CA GLN A 143 -2.43 -18.80 6.74
C GLN A 143 -3.50 -19.31 7.69
N LYS A 144 -4.69 -18.70 7.67
CA LYS A 144 -5.84 -19.13 8.47
C LYS A 144 -6.20 -20.59 8.18
N ARG A 145 -6.33 -20.97 6.90
CA ARG A 145 -6.62 -22.37 6.51
C ARG A 145 -5.57 -23.35 7.05
N ARG A 146 -4.28 -23.01 6.94
CA ARG A 146 -3.20 -23.85 7.48
C ARG A 146 -3.21 -23.94 9.01
N GLU A 147 -3.62 -22.88 9.70
CA GLU A 147 -3.77 -22.88 11.15
C GLU A 147 -4.94 -23.76 11.59
N GLU A 148 -6.06 -23.71 10.87
CA GLU A 148 -7.22 -24.59 11.07
C GLU A 148 -6.85 -26.06 10.85
N GLU A 149 -6.23 -26.39 9.71
CA GLU A 149 -5.71 -27.73 9.40
C GLU A 149 -4.75 -28.23 10.50
N ARG A 150 -3.82 -27.38 10.94
CA ARG A 150 -2.87 -27.72 12.01
C ARG A 150 -3.57 -27.90 13.35
N SER A 151 -4.58 -27.09 13.66
CA SER A 151 -5.34 -27.19 14.90
C SER A 151 -6.12 -28.51 14.95
N ALA A 152 -6.74 -28.91 13.84
CA ALA A 152 -7.44 -30.18 13.70
C ALA A 152 -6.49 -31.37 13.88
N VAL A 153 -5.33 -31.34 13.21
CA VAL A 153 -4.30 -32.38 13.37
C VAL A 153 -3.78 -32.42 14.81
N SER A 154 -3.59 -31.26 15.45
CA SER A 154 -3.13 -31.22 16.84
C SER A 154 -4.19 -31.69 17.84
N ALA A 155 -5.48 -31.49 17.56
CA ALA A 155 -6.56 -32.03 18.37
C ALA A 155 -6.62 -33.56 18.26
N ALA A 156 -6.43 -34.11 17.05
CA ALA A 156 -6.32 -35.55 16.83
C ALA A 156 -5.04 -36.17 17.44
N ALA A 157 -3.94 -35.42 17.49
CA ALA A 157 -2.70 -35.89 18.12
C ALA A 157 -2.76 -35.80 19.66
N ALA A 158 -3.46 -34.79 20.21
CA ALA A 158 -3.63 -34.61 21.65
C ALA A 158 -4.42 -35.77 22.31
N THR A 159 -5.24 -36.49 21.54
CA THR A 159 -5.90 -37.72 22.01
C THR A 159 -4.98 -38.94 22.05
N ALA A 160 -3.79 -38.90 21.44
CA ALA A 160 -2.96 -40.08 21.23
C ALA A 160 -1.67 -40.13 22.08
N ASP A 161 -1.07 -38.99 22.45
CA ASP A 161 0.23 -39.00 23.13
C ASP A 161 0.38 -37.85 24.14
N GLY A 162 0.46 -38.23 25.41
CA GLY A 162 0.55 -37.34 26.55
C GLY A 162 1.96 -36.77 26.71
N GLY A 163 2.23 -35.63 26.08
CA GLY A 163 3.22 -34.68 26.60
C GLY A 163 4.52 -34.56 25.81
N GLY A 164 4.62 -33.47 25.04
CA GLY A 164 5.87 -33.02 24.44
C GLY A 164 5.80 -31.55 24.04
N GLY A 165 6.01 -30.64 24.98
CA GLY A 165 5.93 -29.19 24.81
C GLY A 165 7.06 -28.60 23.96
N GLY A 166 7.04 -28.84 22.64
CA GLY A 166 7.98 -28.22 21.70
C GLY A 166 7.71 -26.72 21.54
N LYS A 167 8.71 -25.87 21.83
CA LYS A 167 8.67 -24.41 21.60
C LYS A 167 8.40 -24.12 20.13
N ARG A 168 7.14 -23.82 19.80
CA ARG A 168 6.70 -23.45 18.44
C ARG A 168 7.41 -22.16 18.04
N ARG A 169 8.31 -22.24 17.05
CA ARG A 169 8.85 -21.04 16.37
C ARG A 169 7.67 -20.20 15.87
N SER A 170 7.62 -18.93 16.28
CA SER A 170 6.56 -18.00 15.91
C SER A 170 6.60 -17.76 14.40
N LYS A 171 5.72 -18.44 13.66
CA LYS A 171 5.52 -18.22 12.24
C LYS A 171 5.04 -16.78 12.06
N LEU A 172 5.62 -16.06 11.09
CA LEU A 172 5.22 -14.69 10.77
C LEU A 172 3.75 -14.70 10.32
N VAL A 173 2.85 -14.25 11.20
CA VAL A 173 1.43 -14.10 10.88
C VAL A 173 1.25 -12.78 10.16
N ILE A 174 0.91 -12.87 8.88
CA ILE A 174 0.57 -11.72 8.06
C ILE A 174 -0.88 -11.40 8.39
N ARG A 175 -1.12 -10.21 8.95
CA ARG A 175 -2.46 -9.75 9.35
C ARG A 175 -2.68 -8.34 8.87
N ARG A 176 -3.84 -8.13 8.25
CA ARG A 176 -4.28 -6.79 7.91
C ARG A 176 -4.55 -6.03 9.21
N SER A 177 -4.34 -4.72 9.15
CA SER A 177 -4.52 -3.83 10.30
C SER A 177 -5.17 -2.55 9.83
N ALA A 178 -5.67 -1.73 10.76
CA ALA A 178 -6.36 -0.47 10.44
C ALA A 178 -5.55 0.41 9.46
N ALA A 179 -4.22 0.41 9.59
CA ALA A 179 -3.33 1.14 8.69
C ALA A 179 -3.34 0.61 7.23
N HIS A 180 -3.48 -0.70 7.04
CA HIS A 180 -3.62 -1.34 5.72
C HIS A 180 -4.95 -0.98 5.08
N HIS A 181 -6.06 -1.12 5.83
CA HIS A 181 -7.40 -0.80 5.34
C HIS A 181 -7.52 0.68 4.96
N ASN A 182 -7.05 1.59 5.83
CA ASN A 182 -7.06 3.02 5.56
C ASN A 182 -6.26 3.36 4.28
N ALA A 183 -5.06 2.80 4.11
CA ALA A 183 -4.26 3.04 2.91
C ALA A 183 -4.94 2.51 1.63
N ALA A 184 -5.62 1.36 1.69
CA ALA A 184 -6.40 0.81 0.57
C ALA A 184 -7.62 1.70 0.25
N MET A 185 -8.37 2.13 1.26
CA MET A 185 -9.52 3.02 1.09
C MET A 185 -9.14 4.38 0.47
N VAL A 186 -7.97 4.93 0.80
CA VAL A 186 -7.46 6.14 0.15
C VAL A 186 -7.28 5.93 -1.36
N SER A 187 -6.83 4.75 -1.80
CA SER A 187 -6.74 4.41 -3.23
C SER A 187 -8.12 4.27 -3.87
N CYS A 188 -9.08 3.62 -3.20
CA CYS A 188 -10.48 3.57 -3.66
C CYS A 188 -11.08 4.98 -3.83
N ALA A 189 -10.84 5.86 -2.86
CA ALA A 189 -11.29 7.26 -2.89
C ALA A 189 -10.68 8.05 -4.05
N LYS A 190 -9.44 7.73 -4.45
CA LYS A 190 -8.77 8.37 -5.59
C LYS A 190 -9.28 7.85 -6.93
N LEU A 191 -9.59 6.57 -7.00
CA LEU A 191 -10.13 5.93 -8.21
C LEU A 191 -11.65 6.08 -8.38
N GLY A 192 -12.38 6.54 -7.35
CA GLY A 192 -13.84 6.60 -7.36
C GLY A 192 -14.52 5.24 -7.25
N LEU A 193 -13.81 4.23 -6.70
CA LEU A 193 -14.30 2.86 -6.54
C LEU A 193 -15.07 2.70 -5.23
N TRP A 194 -16.26 3.29 -5.15
CA TRP A 194 -17.06 3.33 -3.92
C TRP A 194 -17.52 1.94 -3.45
N LYS A 195 -17.89 1.04 -4.37
CA LYS A 195 -18.30 -0.34 -4.04
C LYS A 195 -17.19 -1.08 -3.29
N GLU A 196 -15.96 -0.89 -3.77
CA GLU A 196 -14.77 -1.51 -3.21
C GLU A 196 -14.40 -0.90 -1.86
N ALA A 197 -14.53 0.43 -1.72
CA ALA A 197 -14.38 1.09 -0.42
C ALA A 197 -15.39 0.57 0.61
N LEU A 198 -16.65 0.37 0.20
CA LEU A 198 -17.72 -0.11 1.07
C LEU A 198 -17.54 -1.59 1.45
N ARG A 199 -17.03 -2.41 0.54
CA ARG A 199 -16.60 -3.79 0.82
C ARG A 199 -15.54 -3.83 1.92
N ILE A 200 -14.46 -3.05 1.76
CA ILE A 200 -13.37 -2.98 2.75
C ILE A 200 -13.88 -2.46 4.10
N TYR A 201 -14.79 -1.48 4.10
CA TYR A 201 -15.37 -0.94 5.33
C TYR A 201 -16.15 -2.00 6.12
N ARG A 202 -17.01 -2.77 5.44
CA ARG A 202 -17.78 -3.85 6.07
C ARG A 202 -16.88 -4.99 6.57
N GLU A 203 -15.80 -5.30 5.86
CA GLU A 203 -14.80 -6.28 6.34
C GLU A 203 -14.25 -5.86 7.71
N VAL A 204 -13.94 -4.57 7.89
CA VAL A 204 -13.39 -4.03 9.14
C VAL A 204 -14.42 -4.03 10.26
N GLU A 205 -15.67 -3.68 9.97
CA GLU A 205 -16.79 -3.74 10.91
C GLU A 205 -17.04 -5.17 11.43
N GLN A 206 -16.94 -6.17 10.54
CA GLN A 206 -17.03 -7.58 10.92
C GLN A 206 -15.83 -8.02 11.79
N GLU A 207 -14.62 -7.59 11.45
CA GLU A 207 -13.43 -7.87 12.25
C GLU A 207 -13.53 -7.24 13.65
N GLU A 208 -14.01 -6.00 13.78
CA GLU A 208 -14.26 -5.35 15.07
C GLU A 208 -15.27 -6.13 15.92
N SER A 209 -16.40 -6.51 15.32
CA SER A 209 -17.46 -7.25 15.99
C SER A 209 -16.95 -8.59 16.53
N SER A 210 -16.17 -9.32 15.71
CA SER A 210 -15.58 -10.61 16.11
C SER A 210 -14.59 -10.49 17.28
N VAL A 211 -13.83 -9.39 17.36
CA VAL A 211 -12.87 -9.15 18.44
C VAL A 211 -13.60 -8.76 19.74
N ALA A 212 -14.68 -7.98 19.64
CA ALA A 212 -15.50 -7.61 20.78
C ALA A 212 -16.16 -8.84 21.44
N GLU A 213 -16.66 -9.78 20.62
CA GLU A 213 -17.25 -11.04 21.11
C GLU A 213 -16.21 -11.92 21.83
N ALA A 214 -15.04 -12.12 21.22
CA ALA A 214 -13.97 -12.92 21.82
C ALA A 214 -13.45 -12.33 23.15
N THR A 215 -13.44 -11.00 23.28
CA THR A 215 -13.00 -10.31 24.50
C THR A 215 -14.02 -10.49 25.64
N THR A 216 -15.32 -10.49 25.32
CA THR A 216 -16.40 -10.65 26.30
C THR A 216 -16.39 -12.06 26.91
N THR A 217 -16.25 -13.11 26.09
CA THR A 217 -16.24 -14.50 26.59
C THR A 217 -15.07 -14.80 27.52
N THR A 218 -13.91 -14.19 27.30
CA THR A 218 -12.69 -14.45 28.09
C THR A 218 -12.71 -13.73 29.45
N SER A 219 -13.46 -12.64 29.59
CA SER A 219 -13.50 -11.85 30.83
C SER A 219 -14.51 -12.38 31.86
N GLY A 220 -15.55 -13.10 31.44
CA GLY A 220 -16.54 -13.71 32.34
C GLY A 220 -16.03 -14.91 33.16
N ALA A 221 -15.01 -15.63 32.67
CA ALA A 221 -14.51 -16.84 33.34
C ALA A 221 -13.49 -16.59 34.46
N ALA A 222 -13.01 -15.36 34.66
CA ALA A 222 -11.95 -15.03 35.62
C ALA A 222 -12.43 -14.37 36.92
N ALA A 223 -13.75 -14.27 37.14
CA ALA A 223 -14.33 -13.54 38.27
C ALA A 223 -14.31 -14.28 39.63
N HIS A 224 -13.86 -15.54 39.69
CA HIS A 224 -13.84 -16.31 40.94
C HIS A 224 -12.45 -16.91 41.21
N GLY A 225 -11.55 -16.13 41.82
CA GLY A 225 -10.29 -16.68 42.34
C GLY A 225 -9.15 -15.67 42.53
N ALA A 226 -9.09 -15.12 43.74
CA ALA A 226 -7.93 -14.67 44.53
C ALA A 226 -6.60 -14.21 43.87
N ALA A 227 -6.07 -13.15 44.51
CA ALA A 227 -4.66 -12.76 44.68
C ALA A 227 -3.97 -11.97 43.55
N ALA A 228 -3.93 -10.66 43.81
CA ALA A 228 -3.10 -9.62 43.21
C ALA A 228 -1.68 -10.06 42.80
N LYS A 229 -1.50 -10.42 41.52
CA LYS A 229 -0.22 -10.33 40.82
C LYS A 229 -0.39 -9.38 39.64
N ARG A 230 0.49 -8.38 39.56
CA ARG A 230 0.47 -7.27 38.58
C ARG A 230 0.13 -7.78 37.18
N PRO A 231 -0.84 -7.17 36.45
CA PRO A 231 -1.24 -7.65 35.14
C PRO A 231 0.00 -7.62 34.22
N PRO A 232 0.32 -8.74 33.54
CA PRO A 232 1.39 -8.73 32.56
C PRO A 232 1.08 -7.64 31.53
N ARG A 233 2.08 -6.84 31.16
CA ARG A 233 2.02 -5.86 30.06
C ARG A 233 1.50 -6.58 28.81
N ARG A 234 0.17 -6.61 28.64
CA ARG A 234 -0.48 -7.17 27.46
C ARG A 234 0.00 -6.33 26.30
N ARG A 235 0.80 -6.94 25.41
CA ARG A 235 1.12 -6.34 24.12
C ARG A 235 -0.22 -5.99 23.50
N ALA A 236 -0.50 -4.70 23.35
CA ALA A 236 -1.73 -4.22 22.76
C ALA A 236 -1.86 -4.85 21.38
N THR A 237 -2.66 -5.91 21.29
CA THR A 237 -3.15 -6.42 20.02
C THR A 237 -3.93 -5.25 19.46
N THR A 238 -3.39 -4.64 18.41
CA THR A 238 -3.99 -3.45 17.79
C THR A 238 -5.36 -3.87 17.28
N VAL A 239 -6.40 -3.57 18.07
CA VAL A 239 -7.79 -3.74 17.66
C VAL A 239 -7.94 -2.96 16.37
N VAL A 240 -8.40 -3.64 15.32
CA VAL A 240 -8.56 -3.04 14.00
C VAL A 240 -9.80 -2.16 14.07
N GLY A 241 -9.62 -0.91 14.46
CA GLY A 241 -10.72 0.05 14.62
C GLY A 241 -11.15 0.70 13.30
N ILE A 242 -12.44 0.99 13.10
CA ILE A 242 -12.92 1.97 12.11
C ILE A 242 -12.38 3.34 12.52
N THR A 243 -11.72 4.02 11.57
CA THR A 243 -11.13 5.34 11.80
C THR A 243 -11.83 6.42 10.98
N ASP A 244 -11.80 7.67 11.44
CA ASP A 244 -12.33 8.83 10.68
C ASP A 244 -11.73 8.92 9.26
N GLY A 245 -10.45 8.54 9.13
CA GLY A 245 -9.78 8.47 7.83
C GLY A 245 -10.42 7.48 6.85
N MET A 246 -11.01 6.40 7.36
CA MET A 246 -11.73 5.40 6.57
C MET A 246 -13.10 5.93 6.15
N VAL A 247 -13.85 6.53 7.07
CA VAL A 247 -15.15 7.15 6.80
C VAL A 247 -15.01 8.27 5.76
N THR A 248 -14.06 9.19 5.95
CA THR A 248 -13.79 10.28 4.99
C THR A 248 -13.35 9.77 3.62
N SER A 249 -12.59 8.67 3.57
CA SER A 249 -12.19 8.03 2.30
C SER A 249 -13.40 7.40 1.60
N LEU A 250 -14.30 6.75 2.32
CA LEU A 250 -15.54 6.18 1.78
C LEU A 250 -16.41 7.27 1.15
N VAL A 251 -16.68 8.36 1.89
CA VAL A 251 -17.47 9.50 1.40
C VAL A 251 -16.85 10.09 0.12
N ARG A 252 -15.52 10.27 0.10
CA ARG A 252 -14.80 10.75 -1.10
C ARG A 252 -14.91 9.78 -2.28
N ALA A 253 -14.85 8.47 -2.03
CA ALA A 253 -15.05 7.46 -3.06
C ALA A 253 -16.46 7.52 -3.65
N CYS A 254 -17.49 7.66 -2.81
CA CYS A 254 -18.88 7.82 -3.23
C CYS A 254 -19.08 9.09 -4.06
N ALA A 255 -18.59 10.24 -3.58
CA ALA A 255 -18.71 11.52 -4.28
C ALA A 255 -18.05 11.48 -5.67
N ARG A 256 -16.84 10.92 -5.79
CA ARG A 256 -16.16 10.76 -7.08
C ARG A 256 -16.84 9.74 -7.98
N GLY A 257 -17.28 8.61 -7.42
CA GLY A 257 -17.99 7.57 -8.15
C GLY A 257 -19.30 8.06 -8.76
N SER A 258 -20.01 8.96 -8.08
CA SER A 258 -21.23 9.60 -8.59
C SER A 258 -20.94 10.49 -9.80
N ARG A 259 -19.92 11.36 -9.72
CA ARG A 259 -19.50 12.22 -10.85
C ARG A 259 -19.08 11.44 -12.09
N ALA A 260 -18.39 10.32 -11.90
CA ALA A 260 -17.96 9.45 -13.00
C ALA A 260 -19.14 8.80 -13.75
N ARG A 261 -20.31 8.67 -13.11
CA ARG A 261 -21.55 8.20 -13.76
C ARG A 261 -22.26 9.30 -14.54
N GLY A 262 -22.26 10.53 -14.03
CA GLY A 262 -22.84 11.69 -14.70
C GLY A 262 -22.25 11.91 -16.10
N ASN A 263 -20.91 11.94 -16.20
CA ASN A 263 -20.21 12.11 -17.48
C ASN A 263 -20.53 11.04 -18.54
N ARG A 264 -21.01 9.85 -18.15
CA ARG A 264 -21.39 8.80 -19.13
C ARG A 264 -22.75 9.04 -19.76
N ARG A 265 -23.67 9.72 -19.07
CA ARG A 265 -25.02 9.97 -19.59
C ARG A 265 -25.02 11.10 -20.62
N ASP A 266 -24.24 12.15 -20.39
CA ASP A 266 -24.28 13.33 -21.28
C ASP A 266 -23.41 13.18 -22.54
N GLY A 267 -22.38 12.32 -22.49
CA GLY A 267 -21.46 12.10 -23.63
C GLY A 267 -21.86 10.96 -24.58
N GLY A 268 -23.07 10.43 -24.45
CA GLY A 268 -23.59 9.31 -25.24
C GLY A 268 -24.86 9.63 -26.03
N GLY A 269 -25.21 10.92 -26.17
CA GLY A 269 -26.17 11.35 -27.17
C GLY A 269 -25.55 11.14 -28.55
N GLU A 270 -25.70 9.92 -29.08
CA GLU A 270 -25.62 9.65 -30.51
C GLU A 270 -26.47 10.71 -31.20
N ARG A 271 -25.81 11.68 -31.85
CA ARG A 271 -26.45 12.44 -32.91
C ARG A 271 -26.78 11.39 -33.97
N GLY A 272 -28.03 10.95 -34.00
CA GLY A 272 -28.58 10.26 -35.15
C GLY A 272 -28.36 11.15 -36.35
N THR A 273 -27.38 10.80 -37.16
CA THR A 273 -27.30 11.24 -38.55
C THR A 273 -28.54 10.71 -39.23
N VAL A 274 -29.49 11.62 -39.47
CA VAL A 274 -30.64 11.38 -40.35
C VAL A 274 -30.06 11.36 -41.77
N GLU A 275 -30.13 10.21 -42.44
CA GLU A 275 -30.00 10.10 -43.90
C GLU A 275 -31.33 10.45 -44.57
#